data_AF-A0A4Q1B2Y2-F1
#
_entry.id   AF-A0A4Q1B2Y2-F1
#
_cell.length_a   1.000
_cell.length_b   1.000
_cell.length_c   1.000
_cell.angle_alpha   90.00
_cell.angle_beta   90.00
_cell.angle_gamma   90.00
#
_symmetry.space_group_name_H-M   'P 1'
#
loop_
_entity.id
_entity.type
_entity.pdbx_description
1 polymer ?
#
loop_
_entity_poly.entity_id
_entity_poly.type
_entity_poly.pdbx_seq_one_letter_code
_entity_poly.pdbx_strand_id
1 'polypeptide(L)'
;MTCGGFIMDKLLPYLAVLTMAIMVFALMLSLYNVAKYFRTVKEVRRAWHRARARFFFGIFMVVFSINQIVLFPSTVTYIFCFLLIAFGLMNINYGRKAMKYFESHFKEEDQAWAEFNKKKRN
;
A
#
# COMPACT_ATOMS: atom_id res chain seq x y z
N MET A 1 -37.55 18.14 -14.10
CA MET A 1 -37.05 17.71 -12.78
C MET A 1 -36.87 16.19 -12.81
N THR A 2 -35.67 15.72 -13.11
CA THR A 2 -35.38 14.29 -13.23
C THR A 2 -35.14 13.69 -11.85
N CYS A 3 -36.02 12.78 -11.40
CA CYS A 3 -35.84 12.00 -10.16
C CYS A 3 -34.49 11.27 -10.07
N GLY A 4 -33.81 11.05 -11.21
CA GLY A 4 -32.46 10.47 -11.25
C GLY A 4 -31.35 11.36 -10.66
N GLY A 5 -31.49 12.69 -10.69
CA GLY A 5 -30.47 13.61 -10.14
C GLY A 5 -30.40 13.54 -8.62
N PHE A 6 -31.57 13.48 -7.96
CA PHE A 6 -31.66 13.43 -6.50
C PHE A 6 -31.07 12.14 -5.90
N ILE A 7 -31.21 11.01 -6.59
CA ILE A 7 -30.58 9.76 -6.18
C ILE A 7 -29.06 9.86 -6.36
N MET A 8 -28.59 10.38 -7.49
CA MET A 8 -27.16 10.51 -7.80
C MET A 8 -26.44 11.42 -6.78
N ASP A 9 -27.07 12.53 -6.39
CA ASP A 9 -26.55 13.49 -5.39
C ASP A 9 -26.50 12.92 -3.97
N LYS A 10 -27.38 11.97 -3.65
CA LYS A 10 -27.33 11.23 -2.38
C LYS A 10 -26.33 10.07 -2.45
N LEU A 11 -26.17 9.41 -3.59
CA LEU A 11 -25.32 8.23 -3.74
C LEU A 11 -23.83 8.57 -3.76
N LEU A 12 -23.46 9.68 -4.41
CA LEU A 12 -22.07 10.16 -4.48
C LEU A 12 -21.40 10.30 -3.10
N PRO A 13 -22.00 10.99 -2.11
CA PRO A 13 -21.38 11.15 -0.80
C PRO A 13 -21.29 9.83 -0.02
N TYR A 14 -22.25 8.91 -0.16
CA TYR A 14 -22.14 7.58 0.47
C TYR A 14 -20.99 6.76 -0.12
N LEU A 15 -20.81 6.80 -1.44
CA LEU A 15 -19.69 6.13 -2.12
C LEU A 15 -18.34 6.76 -1.71
N ALA A 16 -18.27 8.08 -1.61
CA ALA A 16 -17.06 8.79 -1.17
C ALA A 16 -16.69 8.48 0.29
N VAL A 17 -17.68 8.34 1.17
CA VAL A 17 -17.44 7.94 2.57
C VAL A 17 -16.97 6.48 2.65
N LEU A 18 -17.52 5.59 1.82
CA LEU A 18 -17.09 4.19 1.76
C LEU A 18 -15.65 4.06 1.26
N THR A 19 -15.28 4.72 0.16
CA THR A 19 -13.90 4.73 -0.35
C THR A 19 -12.94 5.33 0.67
N MET A 20 -13.35 6.38 1.40
CA MET A 20 -12.56 6.98 2.47
C MET A 20 -12.30 5.99 3.62
N ALA A 21 -13.31 5.22 4.04
CA ALA A 21 -13.13 4.18 5.07
C ALA A 21 -12.13 3.11 4.63
N ILE A 22 -12.21 2.66 3.37
CA ILE A 22 -11.28 1.67 2.78
C ILE A 22 -9.85 2.23 2.74
N MET A 23 -9.70 3.51 2.40
CA MET A 23 -8.40 4.19 2.40
C MET A 23 -7.77 4.24 3.80
N VAL A 24 -8.53 4.67 4.82
CA VAL A 24 -8.04 4.73 6.21
C VAL A 24 -7.62 3.34 6.68
N PHE A 25 -8.40 2.30 6.36
CA PHE A 25 -8.07 0.93 6.69
C PHE A 25 -6.80 0.44 5.98
N ALA A 26 -6.66 0.71 4.67
CA ALA A 26 -5.45 0.37 3.91
C ALA A 26 -4.21 1.09 4.45
N LEU A 27 -4.37 2.35 4.88
CA LEU A 27 -3.30 3.14 5.50
C LEU A 27 -2.92 2.58 6.87
N MET A 28 -3.89 2.19 7.71
CA MET A 28 -3.61 1.51 8.98
C MET A 28 -2.88 0.18 8.77
N LEU A 29 -3.28 -0.63 7.79
CA LEU A 29 -2.57 -1.86 7.44
C LEU A 29 -1.14 -1.59 6.95
N SER A 30 -0.95 -0.53 6.16
CA SER A 30 0.38 -0.11 5.72
C SER A 30 1.26 0.25 6.92
N LEU A 31 0.76 1.09 7.83
CA LEU A 31 1.47 1.48 9.04
C LEU A 31 1.73 0.31 10.00
N TYR A 32 0.79 -0.62 10.14
CA TYR A 32 0.98 -1.83 10.92
C TYR A 32 2.13 -2.70 10.38
N ASN A 33 2.21 -2.86 9.06
CA ASN A 33 3.31 -3.57 8.41
C ASN A 33 4.66 -2.84 8.58
N VAL A 34 4.67 -1.50 8.60
CA VAL A 34 5.87 -0.70 8.93
C VAL A 34 6.26 -0.83 10.40
N ALA A 35 5.30 -0.84 11.33
CA ALA A 35 5.58 -1.02 12.76
C ALA A 35 6.20 -2.40 13.04
N LYS A 36 5.70 -3.43 12.36
CA LYS A 36 6.24 -4.80 12.47
C LYS A 36 7.62 -4.95 11.81
N TYR A 37 7.94 -4.13 10.81
CA TYR A 37 9.30 -4.02 10.23
C TYR A 37 10.35 -3.63 11.28
N PHE A 38 10.05 -2.69 12.18
CA PHE A 38 11.02 -2.20 13.17
C PHE A 38 11.42 -3.27 14.21
N ARG A 39 10.52 -4.22 14.49
CA ARG A 39 10.74 -5.23 15.54
C ARG A 39 11.41 -6.51 15.04
N THR A 40 11.63 -6.66 13.73
CA THR A 40 12.18 -7.90 13.15
C THR A 40 13.71 -7.80 13.05
N VAL A 41 14.43 -8.76 13.64
CA VAL A 41 15.91 -8.80 13.70
C VAL A 41 16.53 -9.38 12.41
N LYS A 42 15.81 -10.25 11.69
CA LYS A 42 16.25 -10.83 10.40
C LYS A 42 16.07 -9.82 9.25
N GLU A 43 17.12 -9.59 8.46
CA GLU A 43 17.19 -8.52 7.45
C GLU A 43 16.30 -8.79 6.23
N VAL A 44 16.22 -10.03 5.73
CA VAL A 44 15.37 -10.36 4.57
C VAL A 44 13.90 -10.33 4.97
N ARG A 45 13.55 -10.84 6.15
CA ARG A 45 12.16 -10.75 6.64
C ARG A 45 11.72 -9.30 6.88
N ARG A 46 12.65 -8.46 7.32
CA ARG A 46 12.48 -7.01 7.43
C ARG A 46 12.29 -6.38 6.04
N ALA A 47 13.08 -6.75 5.04
CA ALA A 47 12.93 -6.24 3.67
C ALA A 47 11.60 -6.66 3.02
N TRP A 48 11.12 -7.88 3.30
CA TRP A 48 9.81 -8.36 2.86
C TRP A 48 8.65 -7.55 3.47
N HIS A 49 8.69 -7.28 4.78
CA HIS A 49 7.68 -6.41 5.42
C HIS A 49 7.71 -4.98 4.88
N ARG A 50 8.90 -4.43 4.58
CA ARG A 50 9.06 -3.11 3.96
C ARG A 50 8.45 -3.08 2.54
N ALA A 51 8.70 -4.10 1.73
CA ALA A 51 8.13 -4.23 0.39
C ALA A 51 6.59 -4.33 0.43
N ARG A 52 6.05 -5.08 1.40
CA ARG A 52 4.61 -5.25 1.57
C ARG A 52 3.92 -3.97 2.04
N ALA A 53 4.54 -3.19 2.93
CA ALA A 53 4.04 -1.87 3.31
C ALA A 53 3.97 -0.90 2.12
N ARG A 54 5.03 -0.84 1.29
CA ARG A 54 5.05 0.01 0.08
C ARG A 54 3.97 -0.38 -0.93
N PHE A 55 3.66 -1.67 -1.05
CA PHE A 55 2.57 -2.16 -1.91
C PHE A 55 1.20 -1.66 -1.44
N PHE A 56 0.89 -1.78 -0.15
CA PHE A 56 -0.36 -1.25 0.42
C PHE A 56 -0.44 0.27 0.31
N PHE A 57 0.68 0.98 0.48
CA PHE A 57 0.76 2.42 0.27
C PHE A 57 0.45 2.83 -1.17
N GLY A 58 0.95 2.09 -2.16
CA GLY A 58 0.63 2.32 -3.57
C GLY A 58 -0.86 2.14 -3.90
N ILE A 59 -1.50 1.11 -3.34
CA ILE A 59 -2.96 0.89 -3.48
C ILE A 59 -3.74 2.05 -2.84
N PHE A 60 -3.35 2.46 -1.64
CA PHE A 60 -3.96 3.62 -0.96
C PHE A 60 -3.90 4.88 -1.84
N MET A 61 -2.74 5.18 -2.43
CA MET A 61 -2.57 6.36 -3.30
C MET A 61 -3.49 6.31 -4.53
N VAL A 62 -3.63 5.17 -5.19
CA VAL A 62 -4.52 5.03 -6.36
C VAL A 62 -5.97 5.26 -5.97
N VAL A 63 -6.44 4.64 -4.88
CA VAL A 63 -7.81 4.80 -4.39
C VAL A 63 -8.09 6.24 -3.95
N PHE A 64 -7.13 6.88 -3.27
CA PHE A 64 -7.22 8.28 -2.86
C PHE A 64 -7.35 9.24 -4.04
N SER A 65 -6.54 9.03 -5.08
CA SER A 65 -6.56 9.87 -6.28
C SER A 65 -7.91 9.78 -7.01
N ILE A 66 -8.47 8.57 -7.14
CA ILE A 66 -9.78 8.37 -7.77
C ILE A 66 -10.86 9.07 -6.95
N ASN A 67 -10.82 8.95 -5.63
CA ASN A 67 -11.78 9.61 -4.77
C ASN A 67 -11.72 11.14 -4.87
N GLN A 68 -10.51 11.70 -4.99
CA GLN A 68 -10.32 13.14 -5.08
C GLN A 68 -10.83 13.71 -6.42
N ILE A 69 -10.72 12.96 -7.51
CA ILE A 69 -11.31 13.32 -8.81
C ILE A 69 -12.85 13.40 -8.70
N VAL A 70 -13.48 12.46 -7.98
CA VAL A 70 -14.94 12.43 -7.78
C VAL A 70 -15.41 13.58 -6.90
N LEU A 71 -14.63 13.94 -5.87
CA LEU A 71 -15.02 14.94 -4.87
C LEU A 71 -14.75 16.38 -5.33
N PHE A 72 -13.65 16.62 -6.03
CA PHE A 72 -13.22 17.95 -6.44
C PHE A 72 -12.76 17.98 -7.91
N PRO A 73 -13.68 18.19 -8.87
CA PRO A 73 -13.35 18.30 -10.28
C PRO A 73 -12.72 19.67 -10.58
N SER A 74 -11.46 19.84 -10.18
CA SER A 74 -10.65 21.01 -10.52
C SER A 74 -9.50 20.61 -11.44
N THR A 75 -9.10 21.48 -12.36
CA THR A 75 -7.97 21.22 -13.29
C THR A 75 -6.68 20.86 -12.54
N VAL A 76 -6.45 21.51 -11.40
CA VAL A 76 -5.30 21.23 -10.53
C VAL A 76 -5.41 19.84 -9.90
N THR A 77 -6.60 19.46 -9.43
CA THR A 77 -6.86 18.12 -8.88
C THR A 77 -6.50 17.02 -9.89
N TYR A 78 -6.90 17.17 -11.15
CA TYR A 78 -6.61 16.18 -12.19
C TYR A 78 -5.11 15.95 -12.40
N ILE A 79 -4.32 17.03 -12.44
CA ILE A 79 -2.86 16.93 -12.61
C ILE A 79 -2.23 16.19 -11.43
N PHE A 80 -2.57 16.57 -10.19
CA PHE A 80 -2.05 15.91 -9.01
C PHE A 80 -2.47 14.44 -8.93
N CYS A 81 -3.74 14.14 -9.21
CA CYS A 81 -4.24 12.77 -9.18
C CYS A 81 -3.56 11.90 -10.25
N PHE A 82 -3.28 12.44 -11.43
CA PHE A 82 -2.56 11.72 -12.48
C PHE A 82 -1.14 11.33 -12.03
N LEU A 83 -0.40 12.28 -11.45
CA LEU A 83 0.94 12.03 -10.92
C LEU A 83 0.92 10.99 -9.79
N LEU A 84 -0.08 11.09 -8.90
CA LEU A 84 -0.20 10.22 -7.74
C LEU A 84 -0.59 8.78 -8.15
N ILE A 85 -1.43 8.62 -9.18
CA ILE A 85 -1.75 7.32 -9.78
C ILE A 85 -0.50 6.70 -10.41
N ALA A 86 0.25 7.46 -11.21
CA ALA A 86 1.50 6.97 -11.82
C ALA A 86 2.50 6.50 -10.76
N PHE A 87 2.67 7.30 -9.69
CA PHE A 87 3.53 6.94 -8.57
C PHE A 87 3.03 5.71 -7.81
N GLY A 88 1.72 5.60 -7.58
CA GLY A 88 1.09 4.44 -6.96
C GLY A 88 1.33 3.15 -7.75
N LEU A 89 1.13 3.18 -9.06
CA LEU A 89 1.36 2.04 -9.96
C LEU A 89 2.82 1.57 -9.96
N MET A 90 3.77 2.50 -9.98
CA MET A 90 5.19 2.16 -9.84
C MET A 90 5.45 1.42 -8.53
N ASN A 91 4.97 1.94 -7.40
CA ASN A 91 5.15 1.31 -6.09
C ASN A 91 4.51 -0.09 -6.01
N ILE A 92 3.34 -0.29 -6.62
CA ILE A 92 2.67 -1.60 -6.71
C ILE A 92 3.53 -2.60 -7.48
N ASN A 93 4.06 -2.21 -8.63
CA ASN A 93 4.90 -3.07 -9.47
C ASN A 93 6.21 -3.46 -8.78
N TYR A 94 6.89 -2.49 -8.17
CA TYR A 94 8.11 -2.74 -7.39
C TYR A 94 7.82 -3.62 -6.16
N GLY A 95 6.74 -3.34 -5.43
CA GLY A 95 6.33 -4.13 -4.27
C GLY A 95 6.01 -5.59 -4.62
N ARG A 96 5.35 -5.84 -5.76
CA ARG A 96 5.01 -7.19 -6.23
C ARG A 96 6.25 -7.99 -6.64
N LYS A 97 7.21 -7.36 -7.33
CA LYS A 97 8.49 -7.99 -7.69
C LYS A 97 9.33 -8.29 -6.45
N ALA A 98 9.43 -7.33 -5.53
CA ALA A 98 10.20 -7.48 -4.29
C ALA A 98 9.63 -8.59 -3.40
N MET A 99 8.30 -8.69 -3.26
CA MET A 99 7.67 -9.78 -2.49
C MET A 99 8.01 -11.16 -3.07
N LYS A 100 7.90 -11.35 -4.39
CA LYS A 100 8.30 -12.61 -5.05
C LYS A 100 9.79 -12.92 -4.89
N TYR A 101 10.64 -11.91 -5.02
CA TYR A 101 12.08 -12.08 -4.89
C TYR A 101 12.47 -12.48 -3.46
N PHE A 102 11.90 -11.86 -2.43
CA PHE A 102 12.20 -12.22 -1.05
C PHE A 102 11.59 -13.58 -0.64
N GLU A 103 10.48 -13.97 -1.26
CA GLU A 103 9.86 -15.27 -1.01
C GLU A 103 10.75 -16.45 -1.45
N SER A 104 11.50 -16.30 -2.54
CA SER A 104 12.42 -17.35 -3.00
C SER A 104 13.68 -17.49 -2.12
N HIS A 105 14.12 -16.43 -1.45
CA HIS A 105 15.36 -16.42 -0.66
C HIS A 105 15.15 -16.75 0.84
N PHE A 106 13.92 -17.06 1.27
CA PHE A 106 13.66 -17.38 2.68
C PHE A 106 14.45 -18.58 3.21
N LYS A 107 14.69 -19.60 2.36
CA LYS A 107 15.41 -20.81 2.76
C LYS A 107 16.91 -20.58 2.97
N GLU A 108 17.53 -19.77 2.10
CA GLU A 108 18.96 -19.44 2.20
C GLU A 108 19.25 -18.52 3.38
N GLU A 109 18.35 -17.56 3.66
CA GLU A 109 18.53 -16.68 4.82
C GLU A 109 18.41 -17.45 6.14
N ASP A 110 17.47 -18.41 6.24
CA ASP A 110 17.31 -19.24 7.43
C ASP A 110 18.55 -20.13 7.68
N GLN A 111 19.22 -20.59 6.63
CA GLN A 111 20.48 -21.34 6.72
C GLN A 111 21.65 -20.44 7.17
N ALA A 112 21.80 -19.28 6.55
CA ALA A 112 22.85 -18.31 6.92
C ALA A 112 22.72 -17.82 8.37
N TRP A 113 21.48 -17.63 8.85
CA TRP A 113 21.22 -17.25 10.24
C TRP A 113 21.56 -18.37 11.23
N ALA A 114 21.31 -19.64 10.85
CA ALA A 114 21.66 -20.80 11.67
C ALA A 114 23.19 -20.96 11.82
N GLU A 115 23.95 -20.70 10.75
CA GLU A 115 25.42 -20.69 10.80
C GLU A 115 25.97 -19.53 11.65
N PHE A 116 25.43 -18.31 11.50
CA PHE A 116 25.85 -17.16 12.31
C PHE A 116 25.62 -17.41 13.81
N ASN A 117 24.49 -18.02 14.17
CA ASN A 117 24.20 -18.42 15.55
C ASN A 117 25.15 -19.50 16.08
N LYS A 118 25.54 -20.48 15.25
CA LYS A 118 26.53 -21.49 15.63
C LYS A 118 27.90 -20.86 15.89
N LYS A 119 28.34 -19.94 15.02
CA LYS A 119 29.60 -19.19 15.19
C LYS A 119 29.61 -18.28 16.42
N LYS A 120 28.47 -17.74 16.82
CA LYS A 120 28.38 -16.90 18.03
C LYS A 120 28.39 -17.71 19.33
N ARG A 121 28.15 -19.03 19.25
CA ARG A 121 28.03 -19.94 20.41
C ARG A 121 29.29 -20.78 20.67
N ASN A 122 30.22 -20.82 19.71
CA ASN A 122 31.57 -21.38 19.85
C ASN A 122 32.58 -20.25 20.05
#